data_AF-A0A2V8TM91-F1
#
_entry.id   AF-A0A2V8TM91-F1
#
_cell.length_a   1.000
_cell.length_b   1.000
_cell.length_c   1.000
_cell.angle_alpha   90.00
_cell.angle_beta   90.00
_cell.angle_gamma   90.00
#
_symmetry.space_group_name_H-M   'P 1'
#
loop_
_entity.id
_entity.type
_entity.pdbx_description
1 polymer ?
#
loop_
_entity_poly.entity_id
_entity_poly.type
_entity_poly.pdbx_seq_one_letter_code
_entity_poly.pdbx_strand_id
1 'polypeptide(L)'
;VDPWYFDGPEFTLRSLVSQAIPSDMGYSLLRQNSGASQPTTTDWREGKEKGHIYTLELHDIPPYRDELFVPPRREVSPRLEMLLTGWSGHYSDALGRQDKLFIDWPSVARYVRYYYQEATKKGLSSLKPQVEAWIQGIADPQERIKVVLRHVQRDFSYLPYDNVIGDSHTLESILKEKTADNEEKAVLLAAALKTIGVDSYVAMVSGRNGGTLTPNFFSLSQFTHNVVVVPRPDGTYQWIDPTVTYAAFGWLPSKDTSAEALLLKTDQGELTKLPGTSEISTTKYRVRVKPRSYGKADLEAEVEYSGEDATDMRDDLAPAAEAARISYLQTWVAERRPGAALRAYTIENLDDVDKPLLVKMSIESPGLVTTAEGLVMVRGCILSCQESNPISSGTRQYPFFLMRGLNSEETVLIEPPKDMKPSGMPAPAVVRSEIGSLTLSCMSQDGGATRCARQFAARKSAVPASAQGNIRAMYDKIVEADRTTVAFQASEGESTAGR
;
A
#
# COMPACT_ATOMS: atom_id res chain seq x y z
N VAL A 1 -20.37 6.02 11.16
CA VAL A 1 -19.87 5.86 12.54
C VAL A 1 -18.78 4.82 12.49
N ASP A 2 -17.61 5.13 13.04
CA ASP A 2 -16.51 4.18 13.08
C ASP A 2 -16.85 2.96 13.94
N PRO A 3 -16.30 1.78 13.66
CA PRO A 3 -16.47 0.61 14.51
C PRO A 3 -15.96 0.86 15.93
N TRP A 4 -16.69 0.40 16.93
CA TRP A 4 -16.15 0.27 18.28
C TRP A 4 -15.34 -1.01 18.37
N TYR A 5 -14.05 -0.90 18.66
CA TYR A 5 -13.18 -2.03 18.95
C TYR A 5 -13.10 -2.25 20.46
N PHE A 6 -13.25 -3.50 20.89
CA PHE A 6 -13.23 -3.83 22.31
C PHE A 6 -11.82 -4.07 22.85
N ASP A 7 -10.84 -4.28 21.97
CA ASP A 7 -9.44 -4.44 22.32
C ASP A 7 -8.65 -3.11 22.24
N GLY A 8 -7.51 -3.09 22.92
CA GLY A 8 -6.53 -2.00 22.86
C GLY A 8 -5.11 -2.57 22.87
N PRO A 9 -4.08 -1.71 22.96
CA PRO A 9 -2.69 -2.17 23.03
C PRO A 9 -2.38 -2.97 24.31
N GLU A 10 -3.25 -2.89 25.31
CA GLU A 10 -3.13 -3.56 26.60
C GLU A 10 -4.18 -4.65 26.77
N PHE A 11 -3.87 -5.63 27.63
CA PHE A 11 -4.85 -6.64 28.02
C PHE A 11 -6.05 -5.97 28.68
N THR A 12 -7.24 -6.22 28.16
CA THR A 12 -8.45 -5.54 28.59
C THR A 12 -9.31 -6.49 29.41
N LEU A 13 -9.29 -6.32 30.74
CA LEU A 13 -10.08 -7.12 31.69
C LEU A 13 -11.59 -7.02 31.42
N ARG A 14 -12.04 -5.83 31.02
CA ARG A 14 -13.45 -5.52 30.76
C ARG A 14 -13.54 -4.38 29.76
N SER A 15 -14.26 -4.59 28.67
CA SER A 15 -14.58 -3.57 27.68
C SER A 15 -16.10 -3.56 27.45
N LEU A 16 -16.70 -2.39 27.62
CA LEU A 16 -18.15 -2.22 27.55
C LEU A 16 -18.49 -1.01 26.69
N VAL A 17 -19.44 -1.19 25.78
CA VAL A 17 -20.07 -0.12 25.03
C VAL A 17 -21.57 -0.13 25.28
N SER A 18 -22.12 1.05 25.58
CA SER A 18 -23.55 1.27 25.75
C SER A 18 -24.02 2.38 24.82
N GLN A 19 -25.03 2.12 24.01
CA GLN A 19 -25.64 3.10 23.12
C GLN A 19 -27.14 3.22 23.41
N ALA A 20 -27.58 4.42 23.79
CA ALA A 20 -28.99 4.75 23.84
C ALA A 20 -29.53 4.91 22.40
N ILE A 21 -30.63 4.24 22.12
CA ILE A 21 -31.35 4.26 20.85
C ILE A 21 -32.78 4.73 21.10
N PRO A 22 -33.16 5.92 20.60
CA PRO A 22 -34.54 6.41 20.66
C PRO A 22 -35.55 5.42 20.05
N SER A 23 -36.77 5.34 20.61
CA SER A 23 -37.82 4.42 20.15
C SER A 23 -38.31 4.69 18.72
N ASP A 24 -38.06 5.89 18.20
CA ASP A 24 -38.38 6.28 16.83
C ASP A 24 -37.27 5.92 15.83
N MET A 25 -36.14 5.35 16.28
CA MET A 25 -35.03 4.94 15.43
C MET A 25 -34.83 3.41 15.41
N GLY A 26 -34.55 2.88 14.23
CA GLY A 26 -34.23 1.46 14.02
C GLY A 26 -32.77 1.27 13.64
N TYR A 27 -32.09 0.29 14.23
CA TYR A 27 -30.68 -0.01 13.97
C TYR A 27 -30.43 -1.47 13.60
N SER A 28 -29.45 -1.69 12.71
CA SER A 28 -28.83 -2.99 12.49
C SER A 28 -27.47 -3.02 13.19
N LEU A 29 -27.14 -4.16 13.80
CA LEU A 29 -25.89 -4.36 14.53
C LEU A 29 -25.04 -5.39 13.80
N LEU A 30 -23.80 -5.02 13.48
CA LEU A 30 -22.77 -5.97 13.06
C LEU A 30 -21.83 -6.24 14.22
N ARG A 31 -21.73 -7.51 14.60
CA ARG A 31 -20.78 -8.00 15.61
C ARG A 31 -19.83 -8.97 14.93
N GLN A 32 -18.53 -8.72 15.07
CA GLN A 32 -17.50 -9.62 14.55
C GLN A 32 -16.44 -9.86 15.63
N ASN A 33 -15.88 -11.06 15.65
CA ASN A 33 -14.82 -11.50 16.57
C ASN A 33 -15.14 -11.33 18.08
N SER A 34 -16.40 -11.11 18.46
CA SER A 34 -16.84 -10.85 19.84
C SER A 34 -17.31 -12.09 20.60
N GLY A 35 -17.09 -13.29 20.05
CA GLY A 35 -17.52 -14.55 20.65
C GLY A 35 -19.05 -14.68 20.74
N ALA A 36 -19.52 -15.40 21.76
CA ALA A 36 -20.95 -15.70 21.96
C ALA A 36 -21.73 -14.59 22.70
N SER A 37 -21.06 -13.54 23.19
CA SER A 37 -21.70 -12.48 23.97
C SER A 37 -22.78 -11.77 23.15
N GLN A 38 -23.99 -11.70 23.70
CA GLN A 38 -25.11 -10.99 23.11
C GLN A 38 -25.31 -9.64 23.80
N PRO A 39 -25.68 -8.59 23.06
CA PRO A 39 -26.00 -7.33 23.68
C PRO A 39 -27.23 -7.48 24.59
N THR A 40 -27.18 -6.88 25.77
CA THR A 40 -28.35 -6.72 26.64
C THR A 40 -29.07 -5.43 26.30
N THR A 41 -30.40 -5.44 26.39
CA THR A 41 -31.24 -4.28 26.11
C THR A 41 -32.01 -3.89 27.37
N THR A 42 -31.94 -2.62 27.75
CA THR A 42 -32.71 -2.06 28.88
C THR A 42 -33.49 -0.84 28.42
N ASP A 43 -34.61 -0.54 29.06
CA ASP A 43 -35.35 0.69 28.79
C ASP A 43 -34.51 1.93 29.13
N TRP A 44 -34.64 2.96 28.31
CA TRP A 44 -33.95 4.24 28.48
C TRP A 44 -34.94 5.39 28.35
N ARG A 45 -34.72 6.44 29.16
CA ARG A 45 -35.51 7.68 29.13
C ARG A 45 -34.64 8.85 29.57
N GLU A 46 -34.65 9.92 28.78
CA GLU A 46 -34.00 11.18 29.10
C GLU A 46 -34.95 12.34 28.77
N GLY A 47 -35.50 12.98 29.80
CA GLY A 47 -36.56 13.97 29.63
C GLY A 47 -37.82 13.37 28.98
N LYS A 48 -38.15 13.86 27.77
CA LYS A 48 -39.28 13.35 26.96
C LYS A 48 -38.87 12.22 26.01
N GLU A 49 -37.57 12.07 25.75
CA GLU A 49 -37.06 11.01 24.90
C GLU A 49 -37.13 9.67 25.62
N LYS A 50 -37.49 8.63 24.87
CA LYS A 50 -37.57 7.26 25.37
C LYS A 50 -36.99 6.32 24.32
N GLY A 51 -36.51 5.17 24.75
CA GLY A 51 -35.85 4.23 23.87
C GLY A 51 -35.30 3.04 24.64
N HIS A 52 -34.24 2.46 24.10
CA HIS A 52 -33.52 1.38 24.74
C HIS A 52 -32.02 1.66 24.76
N ILE A 53 -31.34 1.32 25.85
CA ILE A 53 -29.88 1.19 25.87
C ILE A 53 -29.52 -0.22 25.43
N TYR A 54 -28.65 -0.31 24.43
CA TYR A 54 -27.99 -1.54 24.02
C TYR A 54 -26.60 -1.55 24.63
N THR A 55 -26.29 -2.60 25.41
CA THR A 55 -24.98 -2.77 26.04
C THR A 55 -24.35 -4.06 25.56
N LEU A 56 -23.13 -3.98 25.04
CA LEU A 56 -22.29 -5.16 24.78
C LEU A 56 -21.05 -5.07 25.67
N GLU A 57 -20.78 -6.16 26.39
CA GLU A 57 -19.67 -6.29 27.32
C GLU A 57 -18.85 -7.52 26.97
N LEU A 58 -17.53 -7.34 26.90
CA LEU A 58 -16.54 -8.39 26.70
C LEU A 58 -15.51 -8.35 27.84
N HIS A 59 -14.98 -9.51 28.19
CA HIS A 59 -13.99 -9.68 29.26
C HIS A 59 -12.73 -10.38 28.75
N ASP A 60 -11.64 -10.22 29.49
CA ASP A 60 -10.39 -10.94 29.30
C ASP A 60 -9.88 -10.91 27.85
N ILE A 61 -9.95 -9.73 27.25
CA ILE A 61 -9.64 -9.53 25.83
C ILE A 61 -8.13 -9.38 25.68
N PRO A 62 -7.47 -10.23 24.88
CA PRO A 62 -6.05 -10.08 24.59
C PRO A 62 -5.72 -8.70 24.00
N PRO A 63 -4.52 -8.16 24.25
CA PRO A 63 -4.09 -6.93 23.62
C PRO A 63 -4.03 -7.09 22.10
N TYR A 64 -4.53 -6.10 21.36
CA TYR A 64 -4.23 -5.94 19.94
C TYR A 64 -2.74 -5.68 19.77
N ARG A 65 -2.08 -6.52 18.97
CA ARG A 65 -0.67 -6.37 18.64
C ARG A 65 -0.51 -6.00 17.17
N ASP A 66 0.18 -4.90 16.93
CA ASP A 66 0.58 -4.50 15.58
C ASP A 66 1.76 -5.36 15.11
N GLU A 67 1.45 -6.61 14.74
CA GLU A 67 2.41 -7.59 14.24
C GLU A 67 2.75 -7.28 12.78
N LEU A 68 4.02 -7.45 12.38
CA LEU A 68 4.38 -7.33 10.96
C LEU A 68 3.53 -8.28 10.11
N PHE A 69 2.94 -7.76 9.04
CA PHE A 69 1.99 -8.47 8.16
C PHE A 69 0.72 -8.93 8.88
N VAL A 70 0.19 -8.16 9.83
CA VAL A 70 -1.16 -8.40 10.38
C VAL A 70 -2.23 -8.08 9.32
N PRO A 71 -3.37 -8.81 9.27
CA PRO A 71 -4.52 -8.37 8.50
C PRO A 71 -5.05 -7.01 8.99
N PRO A 72 -5.94 -6.35 8.23
CA PRO A 72 -6.67 -5.19 8.73
C PRO A 72 -7.27 -5.45 10.11
N ARG A 73 -7.22 -4.46 11.01
CA ARG A 73 -7.78 -4.56 12.36
C ARG A 73 -9.25 -5.04 12.34
N ARG A 74 -10.01 -4.59 11.35
CA ARG A 74 -11.40 -5.00 11.07
C ARG A 74 -11.59 -6.52 10.97
N GLU A 75 -10.59 -7.27 10.51
CA GLU A 75 -10.65 -8.73 10.34
C GLU A 75 -10.33 -9.51 11.62
N VAL A 76 -9.57 -8.92 12.53
CA VAL A 76 -8.97 -9.66 13.66
C VAL A 76 -9.45 -9.21 15.03
N SER A 77 -9.87 -7.95 15.18
CA SER A 77 -10.29 -7.40 16.47
C SER A 77 -11.78 -7.61 16.74
N PRO A 78 -12.17 -7.90 18.00
CA PRO A 78 -13.57 -7.87 18.43
C PRO A 78 -14.16 -6.48 18.24
N ARG A 79 -15.28 -6.39 17.53
CA ARG A 79 -15.88 -5.09 17.20
C ARG A 79 -17.41 -5.11 17.11
N LEU A 80 -17.99 -3.94 17.31
CA LEU A 80 -19.41 -3.61 17.11
C LEU A 80 -19.54 -2.45 16.14
N GLU A 81 -20.39 -2.60 15.13
CA GLU A 81 -20.87 -1.51 14.28
C GLU A 81 -22.38 -1.40 14.37
N MET A 82 -22.88 -0.16 14.33
CA MET A 82 -24.30 0.15 14.39
C MET A 82 -24.68 0.98 13.16
N LEU A 83 -25.68 0.50 12.42
CA LEU A 83 -26.17 1.14 11.20
C LEU A 83 -27.61 1.62 11.43
N LEU A 84 -27.87 2.90 11.20
CA LEU A 84 -29.23 3.43 11.25
C LEU A 84 -30.01 2.92 10.02
N THR A 85 -31.06 2.15 10.29
CA THR A 85 -31.92 1.52 9.28
C THR A 85 -33.27 2.19 9.15
N GLY A 86 -33.68 2.98 10.16
CA GLY A 86 -34.89 3.77 10.07
C GLY A 86 -35.01 4.88 11.12
N TRP A 87 -35.85 5.87 10.81
CA TRP A 87 -36.12 7.02 11.65
C TRP A 87 -37.56 7.52 11.40
N SER A 88 -38.46 7.23 12.34
CA SER A 88 -39.89 7.50 12.23
C SER A 88 -40.18 9.00 12.05
N GLY A 89 -40.97 9.33 11.05
CA GLY A 89 -41.32 10.70 10.69
C GLY A 89 -40.26 11.42 9.85
N HIS A 90 -39.08 10.82 9.64
CA HIS A 90 -38.04 11.39 8.79
C HIS A 90 -38.26 11.02 7.33
N TYR A 91 -38.31 12.03 6.46
CA TYR A 91 -38.30 11.86 5.02
C TYR A 91 -36.88 12.08 4.49
N SER A 92 -36.35 11.11 3.74
CA SER A 92 -35.05 11.22 3.09
C SER A 92 -35.23 11.55 1.61
N ASP A 93 -34.81 12.75 1.21
CA ASP A 93 -34.83 13.18 -0.20
C ASP A 93 -34.01 12.24 -1.09
N ALA A 94 -32.82 11.86 -0.62
CA ALA A 94 -31.90 10.98 -1.34
C ALA A 94 -32.48 9.58 -1.59
N LEU A 95 -33.34 9.09 -0.70
CA LEU A 95 -33.99 7.78 -0.84
C LEU A 95 -35.41 7.87 -1.42
N GLY A 96 -35.99 9.07 -1.49
CA GLY A 96 -37.35 9.32 -1.94
C GLY A 96 -38.41 8.62 -1.10
N ARG A 97 -38.18 8.44 0.21
CA ARG A 97 -39.10 7.72 1.11
C ARG A 97 -39.00 8.17 2.55
N GLN A 98 -40.03 7.85 3.31
CA GLN A 98 -40.10 8.07 4.76
C GLN A 98 -39.63 6.83 5.54
N ASP A 99 -39.16 7.06 6.77
CA ASP A 99 -38.88 6.10 7.83
C ASP A 99 -37.75 5.09 7.59
N LYS A 100 -37.48 4.66 6.36
CA LYS A 100 -36.49 3.61 6.04
C LYS A 100 -35.24 4.19 5.40
N LEU A 101 -34.07 3.89 5.99
CA LEU A 101 -32.76 4.37 5.56
C LEU A 101 -31.94 3.25 4.90
N PHE A 102 -30.86 2.78 5.50
CA PHE A 102 -29.93 1.82 4.88
C PHE A 102 -30.36 0.36 5.13
N ILE A 103 -31.40 -0.09 4.41
CA ILE A 103 -32.00 -1.43 4.59
C ILE A 103 -31.58 -2.45 3.52
N ASP A 104 -30.91 -2.00 2.46
CA ASP A 104 -30.46 -2.81 1.32
C ASP A 104 -29.38 -2.02 0.53
N TRP A 105 -28.65 -2.69 -0.37
CA TRP A 105 -27.67 -2.04 -1.24
C TRP A 105 -28.27 -0.97 -2.17
N PRO A 106 -29.48 -1.12 -2.74
CA PRO A 106 -30.16 -0.03 -3.46
C PRO A 106 -30.38 1.24 -2.65
N SER A 107 -30.54 1.14 -1.32
CA SER A 107 -30.65 2.30 -0.44
C SER A 107 -29.31 3.02 -0.34
N VAL A 108 -28.22 2.27 -0.16
CA VAL A 108 -26.86 2.81 -0.15
C VAL A 108 -26.54 3.48 -1.49
N ALA A 109 -26.80 2.79 -2.60
CA ALA A 109 -26.50 3.28 -3.94
C ALA A 109 -27.30 4.56 -4.28
N ARG A 110 -28.60 4.60 -3.97
CA ARG A 110 -29.42 5.81 -4.16
C ARG A 110 -28.94 6.98 -3.33
N TYR A 111 -28.65 6.76 -2.05
CA TYR A 111 -28.15 7.79 -1.15
C TYR A 111 -26.90 8.45 -1.74
N VAL A 112 -25.88 7.66 -2.05
CA VAL A 112 -24.59 8.17 -2.54
C VAL A 112 -24.73 8.81 -3.92
N ARG A 113 -25.46 8.17 -4.84
CA ARG A 113 -25.69 8.72 -6.19
C ARG A 113 -26.41 10.07 -6.15
N TYR A 114 -27.36 10.26 -5.24
CA TYR A 114 -28.05 11.53 -5.06
C TYR A 114 -27.07 12.65 -4.71
N TYR A 115 -26.26 12.47 -3.65
CA TYR A 115 -25.32 13.51 -3.22
C TYR A 115 -24.23 13.79 -4.25
N TYR A 116 -23.67 12.77 -4.91
CA TYR A 116 -22.72 12.99 -6.00
C TYR A 116 -23.36 13.70 -7.19
N GLN A 117 -24.62 13.41 -7.53
CA GLN A 117 -25.32 14.15 -8.58
C GLN A 117 -25.54 15.62 -8.20
N GLU A 118 -25.95 15.91 -6.97
CA GLU A 118 -26.08 17.30 -6.49
C GLU A 118 -24.75 18.05 -6.54
N ALA A 119 -23.65 17.41 -6.10
CA ALA A 119 -22.30 17.96 -6.16
C ALA A 119 -21.86 18.30 -7.59
N THR A 120 -22.23 17.47 -8.57
CA THR A 120 -21.86 17.69 -9.99
C THR A 120 -22.69 18.76 -10.70
N LYS A 121 -23.92 19.05 -10.26
CA LYS A 121 -24.78 20.07 -10.93
C LYS A 121 -24.14 21.44 -10.92
N LYS A 122 -23.58 21.85 -9.78
CA LYS A 122 -22.91 23.14 -9.60
C LYS A 122 -21.44 23.03 -10.02
N GLY A 123 -21.03 23.82 -11.00
CA GLY A 123 -19.65 23.85 -11.50
C GLY A 123 -19.41 23.08 -12.80
N LEU A 124 -20.38 22.30 -13.31
CA LEU A 124 -20.23 21.56 -14.57
C LEU A 124 -19.94 22.48 -15.77
N SER A 125 -20.61 23.64 -15.84
CA SER A 125 -20.38 24.66 -16.87
C SER A 125 -18.98 25.26 -16.81
N SER A 126 -18.36 25.29 -15.62
CA SER A 126 -17.00 25.78 -15.40
C SER A 126 -15.95 24.69 -15.62
N LEU A 127 -16.30 23.42 -15.42
CA LEU A 127 -15.43 22.27 -15.65
C LEU A 127 -15.22 22.01 -17.15
N LYS A 128 -16.31 22.02 -17.94
CA LYS A 128 -16.28 21.69 -19.38
C LYS A 128 -15.18 22.45 -20.18
N PRO A 129 -15.07 23.79 -20.14
CA PRO A 129 -14.04 24.50 -20.89
C PRO A 129 -12.61 24.18 -20.41
N GLN A 130 -12.41 23.88 -19.12
CA GLN A 130 -11.10 23.44 -18.62
C GLN A 130 -10.72 22.08 -19.21
N VAL A 131 -11.66 21.14 -19.21
CA VAL A 131 -11.44 19.79 -19.79
C VAL A 131 -11.17 19.89 -21.30
N GLU A 132 -11.90 20.72 -22.03
CA GLU A 132 -11.67 20.96 -23.47
C GLU A 132 -10.27 21.54 -23.74
N ALA A 133 -9.77 22.42 -22.86
CA ALA A 133 -8.43 22.97 -22.94
C ALA A 133 -7.35 21.90 -22.65
N TRP A 134 -7.56 21.05 -21.64
CA TRP A 134 -6.63 19.97 -21.29
C TRP A 134 -6.34 19.03 -22.47
N ILE A 135 -7.37 18.75 -23.28
CA ILE A 135 -7.30 17.78 -24.38
C ILE A 135 -7.18 18.42 -25.77
N GLN A 136 -6.87 19.71 -25.84
CA GLN A 136 -6.74 20.43 -27.10
C GLN A 136 -5.66 19.81 -27.98
N GLY A 137 -6.00 19.50 -29.24
CA GLY A 137 -5.08 18.87 -30.19
C GLY A 137 -4.90 17.36 -30.03
N ILE A 138 -5.57 16.72 -29.06
CA ILE A 138 -5.49 15.26 -28.86
C ILE A 138 -6.66 14.58 -29.57
N ALA A 139 -6.34 13.82 -30.62
CA ALA A 139 -7.32 13.09 -31.42
C ALA A 139 -7.69 11.72 -30.81
N ASP A 140 -6.72 11.02 -30.21
CA ASP A 140 -6.92 9.67 -29.71
C ASP A 140 -7.82 9.65 -28.44
N PRO A 141 -8.95 8.92 -28.45
CA PRO A 141 -9.86 8.88 -27.30
C PRO A 141 -9.23 8.37 -26.00
N GLN A 142 -8.32 7.39 -26.07
CA GLN A 142 -7.67 6.86 -24.87
C GLN A 142 -6.70 7.87 -24.28
N GLU A 143 -5.90 8.54 -25.11
CA GLU A 143 -5.01 9.62 -24.66
C GLU A 143 -5.79 10.80 -24.04
N ARG A 144 -6.98 11.12 -24.55
CA ARG A 144 -7.85 12.13 -23.92
C ARG A 144 -8.24 11.72 -22.49
N ILE A 145 -8.61 10.46 -22.27
CA ILE A 145 -8.94 9.94 -20.92
C ILE A 145 -7.70 10.02 -20.01
N LYS A 146 -6.53 9.59 -20.50
CA LYS A 146 -5.28 9.65 -19.73
C LYS A 146 -4.91 11.07 -19.33
N VAL A 147 -5.06 12.04 -20.23
CA VAL A 147 -4.76 13.45 -19.94
C VAL A 147 -5.73 14.02 -18.92
N VAL A 148 -7.03 13.72 -19.03
CA VAL A 148 -8.02 14.12 -18.01
C VAL A 148 -7.66 13.52 -16.65
N LEU A 149 -7.33 12.23 -16.58
CA LEU A 149 -6.88 11.59 -15.34
C LEU A 149 -5.66 12.29 -14.75
N ARG A 150 -4.63 12.57 -15.57
CA ARG A 150 -3.40 13.24 -15.12
C ARG A 150 -3.67 14.62 -14.52
N HIS A 151 -4.59 15.39 -15.12
CA HIS A 151 -5.01 16.68 -14.55
C HIS A 151 -5.75 16.52 -13.22
N VAL A 152 -6.67 15.56 -13.10
CA VAL A 152 -7.34 15.28 -11.81
C VAL A 152 -6.36 14.82 -10.73
N GLN A 153 -5.37 13.99 -11.09
CA GLN A 153 -4.33 13.51 -10.19
C GLN A 153 -3.42 14.64 -9.70
N ARG A 154 -2.93 15.49 -10.61
CA ARG A 154 -1.84 16.45 -10.35
C ARG A 154 -2.30 17.86 -10.01
N ASP A 155 -3.39 18.34 -10.59
CA ASP A 155 -3.85 19.72 -10.38
C ASP A 155 -4.73 19.87 -9.13
N PHE A 156 -5.14 18.75 -8.53
CA PHE A 156 -5.97 18.70 -7.32
C PHE A 156 -5.24 17.89 -6.26
N SER A 157 -4.79 18.58 -5.21
CA SER A 157 -4.02 17.98 -4.12
C SER A 157 -4.89 17.00 -3.35
N TYR A 158 -4.41 15.77 -3.17
CA TYR A 158 -5.15 14.76 -2.44
C TYR A 158 -5.15 15.08 -0.94
N LEU A 159 -6.34 15.08 -0.32
CA LEU A 159 -6.52 15.14 1.13
C LEU A 159 -6.84 13.73 1.62
N PRO A 160 -5.87 13.00 2.22
CA PRO A 160 -6.10 11.63 2.63
C PRO A 160 -7.25 11.53 3.62
N TYR A 161 -8.29 10.80 3.23
CA TYR A 161 -9.41 10.44 4.09
C TYR A 161 -9.78 8.99 3.76
N ASP A 162 -9.58 8.08 4.72
CA ASP A 162 -9.65 6.63 4.51
C ASP A 162 -11.07 6.05 4.67
N ASN A 163 -12.10 6.88 4.47
CA ASN A 163 -13.50 6.51 4.60
C ASN A 163 -14.31 7.05 3.42
N VAL A 164 -15.42 6.37 3.14
CA VAL A 164 -16.47 6.85 2.25
C VAL A 164 -17.70 7.19 3.10
N ILE A 165 -18.13 8.45 3.04
CA ILE A 165 -19.30 8.96 3.74
C ILE A 165 -20.50 9.16 2.81
N GLY A 166 -20.28 9.07 1.49
CA GLY A 166 -21.35 9.19 0.51
C GLY A 166 -21.77 10.63 0.24
N ASP A 167 -20.83 11.56 0.33
CA ASP A 167 -21.02 12.99 0.11
C ASP A 167 -19.80 13.59 -0.60
N SER A 168 -19.94 14.79 -1.17
CA SER A 168 -18.87 15.48 -1.89
C SER A 168 -19.14 16.97 -1.89
N HIS A 169 -18.11 17.80 -1.77
CA HIS A 169 -18.26 19.22 -2.10
C HIS A 169 -18.63 19.39 -3.58
N THR A 170 -19.19 20.55 -3.91
CA THR A 170 -19.59 20.86 -5.28
C THR A 170 -18.37 20.96 -6.19
N LEU A 171 -18.52 20.67 -7.49
CA LEU A 171 -17.42 20.85 -8.45
C LEU A 171 -16.89 22.29 -8.45
N GLU A 172 -17.75 23.28 -8.21
CA GLU A 172 -17.32 24.68 -8.07
C GLU A 172 -16.34 24.89 -6.92
N SER A 173 -16.60 24.29 -5.75
CA SER A 173 -15.69 24.34 -4.59
C SER A 173 -14.39 23.59 -4.88
N ILE A 174 -14.47 22.35 -5.40
CA ILE A 174 -13.31 21.55 -5.77
C ILE A 174 -12.41 22.28 -6.79
N LEU A 175 -13.01 22.88 -7.82
CA LEU A 175 -12.30 23.65 -8.85
C LEU A 175 -11.60 24.90 -8.28
N LYS A 176 -12.18 25.53 -7.26
CA LYS A 176 -11.63 26.72 -6.61
C LYS A 176 -10.52 26.36 -5.63
N GLU A 177 -10.73 25.33 -4.82
CA GLU A 177 -9.85 24.96 -3.72
C GLU A 177 -8.63 24.15 -4.18
N LYS A 178 -8.76 23.42 -5.30
CA LYS A 178 -7.69 22.57 -5.84
C LYS A 178 -7.18 21.54 -4.84
N THR A 179 -8.05 21.13 -3.93
CA THR A 179 -7.88 20.03 -2.98
C THR A 179 -9.09 19.10 -3.11
N ALA A 180 -8.86 17.80 -2.95
CA ALA A 180 -9.93 16.82 -3.04
C ALA A 180 -9.59 15.55 -2.25
N ASP A 181 -10.56 14.98 -1.54
CA ASP A 181 -10.46 13.65 -0.94
C ASP A 181 -10.72 12.53 -1.97
N ASN A 182 -10.93 11.29 -1.49
CA ASN A 182 -11.12 10.15 -2.36
C ASN A 182 -12.45 10.20 -3.14
N GLU A 183 -13.51 10.67 -2.50
CA GLU A 183 -14.84 10.76 -3.10
C GLU A 183 -14.84 11.88 -4.13
N GLU A 184 -14.30 13.03 -3.77
CA GLU A 184 -14.24 14.23 -4.59
C GLU A 184 -13.40 14.04 -5.85
N LYS A 185 -12.25 13.36 -5.75
CA LYS A 185 -11.44 13.03 -6.92
C LYS A 185 -12.18 12.08 -7.87
N ALA A 186 -12.91 11.10 -7.35
CA ALA A 186 -13.72 10.19 -8.16
C ALA A 186 -14.90 10.92 -8.83
N VAL A 187 -15.60 11.78 -8.09
CA VAL A 187 -16.71 12.62 -8.60
C VAL A 187 -16.21 13.58 -9.67
N LEU A 188 -15.08 14.26 -9.44
CA LEU A 188 -14.46 15.17 -10.39
C LEU A 188 -14.04 14.45 -11.67
N LEU A 189 -13.37 13.30 -11.56
CA LEU A 189 -12.95 12.51 -12.72
C LEU A 189 -14.16 12.04 -13.53
N ALA A 190 -15.17 11.46 -12.89
CA ALA A 190 -16.38 10.99 -13.58
C ALA A 190 -17.11 12.15 -14.29
N ALA A 191 -17.21 13.31 -13.64
CA ALA A 191 -17.79 14.50 -14.25
C ALA A 191 -16.97 15.00 -15.45
N ALA A 192 -15.64 15.05 -15.32
CA ALA A 192 -14.74 15.50 -16.38
C ALA A 192 -14.82 14.58 -17.62
N LEU A 193 -14.77 13.27 -17.42
CA LEU A 193 -14.93 12.27 -18.50
C LEU A 193 -16.28 12.40 -19.20
N LYS A 194 -17.35 12.63 -18.44
CA LYS A 194 -18.68 12.85 -19.02
C LYS A 194 -18.74 14.09 -19.93
N THR A 195 -18.00 15.16 -19.62
CA THR A 195 -17.98 16.37 -20.48
C THR A 195 -17.43 16.12 -21.88
N ILE A 196 -16.61 15.07 -22.05
CA ILE A 196 -16.02 14.67 -23.34
C ILE A 196 -16.71 13.45 -23.96
N GLY A 197 -17.89 13.08 -23.45
CA GLY A 197 -18.71 11.99 -23.98
C GLY A 197 -18.25 10.58 -23.55
N VAL A 198 -17.42 10.46 -22.51
CA VAL A 198 -17.00 9.17 -21.96
C VAL A 198 -17.93 8.80 -20.81
N ASP A 199 -18.69 7.72 -20.98
CA ASP A 199 -19.49 7.15 -19.90
C ASP A 199 -18.58 6.65 -18.77
N SER A 200 -18.89 7.06 -17.54
CA SER A 200 -18.13 6.67 -16.37
C SER A 200 -19.00 6.63 -15.13
N TYR A 201 -18.65 5.78 -14.17
CA TYR A 201 -19.38 5.57 -12.93
C TYR A 201 -18.42 5.49 -11.75
N VAL A 202 -18.84 5.98 -10.59
CA VAL A 202 -18.10 5.80 -9.34
C VAL A 202 -18.38 4.39 -8.80
N ALA A 203 -17.36 3.76 -8.23
CA ALA A 203 -17.48 2.52 -7.46
C ALA A 203 -16.84 2.71 -6.09
N MET A 204 -17.58 2.37 -5.04
CA MET A 204 -17.08 2.41 -3.67
C MET A 204 -16.39 1.08 -3.37
N VAL A 205 -15.11 1.13 -2.99
CA VAL A 205 -14.24 -0.04 -2.82
C VAL A 205 -14.09 -0.36 -1.34
N SER A 206 -14.35 -1.62 -0.99
CA SER A 206 -13.96 -2.22 0.28
C SER A 206 -12.53 -2.71 0.14
N GLY A 207 -11.59 -1.77 0.25
CA GLY A 207 -10.17 -2.04 0.06
C GLY A 207 -9.69 -3.13 1.01
N ARG A 208 -8.73 -3.93 0.57
CA ARG A 208 -8.13 -5.02 1.36
C ARG A 208 -7.43 -4.52 2.63
N ASN A 209 -7.18 -3.22 2.76
CA ASN A 209 -6.73 -2.54 3.99
C ASN A 209 -7.88 -2.21 4.95
N GLY A 210 -9.11 -2.16 4.46
CA GLY A 210 -10.34 -1.97 5.24
C GLY A 210 -10.97 -3.27 5.72
N GLY A 211 -10.63 -4.42 5.13
CA GLY A 211 -11.22 -5.72 5.43
C GLY A 211 -12.28 -6.14 4.42
N THR A 212 -12.85 -7.32 4.62
CA THR A 212 -13.80 -7.97 3.71
C THR A 212 -15.19 -7.36 3.84
N LEU A 213 -15.87 -7.18 2.72
CA LEU A 213 -17.23 -6.65 2.69
C LEU A 213 -18.19 -7.67 3.32
N THR A 214 -19.09 -7.22 4.19
CA THR A 214 -20.13 -8.05 4.80
C THR A 214 -21.44 -7.86 4.03
N PRO A 215 -21.87 -8.80 3.15
CA PRO A 215 -22.93 -8.52 2.16
C PRO A 215 -24.30 -8.18 2.76
N ASN A 216 -24.56 -8.58 4.00
CA ASN A 216 -25.82 -8.37 4.72
C ASN A 216 -25.78 -7.18 5.69
N PHE A 217 -24.71 -6.38 5.67
CA PHE A 217 -24.60 -5.13 6.41
C PHE A 217 -24.54 -4.01 5.38
N PHE A 218 -25.51 -3.11 5.34
CA PHE A 218 -25.64 -2.11 4.25
C PHE A 218 -25.03 -0.77 4.65
N SER A 219 -23.83 -0.79 5.23
CA SER A 219 -23.17 0.41 5.77
C SER A 219 -22.10 0.94 4.81
N LEU A 220 -22.04 2.26 4.69
CA LEU A 220 -20.96 2.98 4.00
C LEU A 220 -19.59 2.79 4.69
N SER A 221 -19.57 2.51 6.00
CA SER A 221 -18.34 2.25 6.78
C SER A 221 -17.49 1.09 6.23
N GLN A 222 -18.06 0.27 5.36
CA GLN A 222 -17.36 -0.86 4.73
C GLN A 222 -16.45 -0.45 3.58
N PHE A 223 -16.62 0.75 3.02
CA PHE A 223 -15.82 1.24 1.91
C PHE A 223 -14.76 2.20 2.41
N THR A 224 -13.53 2.01 1.93
CA THR A 224 -12.35 2.79 2.32
C THR A 224 -11.98 3.84 1.29
N HIS A 225 -12.47 3.69 0.06
CA HIS A 225 -12.03 4.51 -1.06
C HIS A 225 -12.98 4.43 -2.26
N ASN A 226 -12.98 5.46 -3.11
CA ASN A 226 -13.71 5.50 -4.37
C ASN A 226 -12.82 5.45 -5.60
N VAL A 227 -13.24 4.67 -6.60
CA VAL A 227 -12.60 4.61 -7.92
C VAL A 227 -13.61 4.92 -9.02
N VAL A 228 -13.13 5.21 -10.22
CA VAL A 228 -13.97 5.43 -11.40
C VAL A 228 -13.85 4.25 -12.34
N VAL A 229 -14.98 3.81 -12.89
CA VAL A 229 -15.03 2.80 -13.94
C VAL A 229 -15.51 3.38 -15.26
N VAL A 230 -14.85 2.99 -16.34
CA VAL A 230 -15.25 3.31 -17.72
C VAL A 230 -15.61 2.00 -18.42
N PRO A 231 -16.85 1.83 -18.93
CA PRO A 231 -17.23 0.66 -19.72
C PRO A 231 -16.38 0.54 -20.99
N ARG A 232 -15.99 -0.69 -21.34
CA ARG A 232 -15.30 -0.99 -22.59
C ARG A 232 -16.24 -1.67 -23.59
N PRO A 233 -15.95 -1.58 -24.91
CA PRO A 233 -16.78 -2.23 -25.94
C PRO A 233 -16.88 -3.75 -25.81
N ASP A 234 -15.90 -4.40 -25.17
CA ASP A 234 -15.87 -5.85 -24.91
C ASP A 234 -16.74 -6.29 -23.72
N GLY A 235 -17.46 -5.35 -23.09
CA GLY A 235 -18.30 -5.61 -21.91
C GLY A 235 -17.54 -5.64 -20.58
N THR A 236 -16.21 -5.42 -20.60
CA THR A 236 -15.40 -5.27 -19.39
C THR A 236 -15.36 -3.82 -18.90
N TYR A 237 -14.72 -3.61 -17.76
CA TYR A 237 -14.53 -2.28 -17.19
C TYR A 237 -13.05 -1.91 -17.14
N GLN A 238 -12.74 -0.67 -17.52
CA GLN A 238 -11.49 -0.01 -17.14
C GLN A 238 -11.69 0.62 -15.76
N TRP A 239 -10.94 0.14 -14.77
CA TRP A 239 -10.91 0.71 -13.42
C TRP A 239 -9.81 1.75 -13.32
N ILE A 240 -10.10 2.88 -12.67
CA ILE A 240 -9.21 4.04 -12.56
C ILE A 240 -9.29 4.58 -11.14
N ASP A 241 -8.16 4.57 -10.44
CA ASP A 241 -8.03 5.27 -9.16
C ASP A 241 -7.43 6.68 -9.38
N PRO A 242 -8.20 7.76 -9.15
CA PRO A 242 -7.71 9.12 -9.32
C PRO A 242 -6.86 9.65 -8.15
N THR A 243 -6.74 8.93 -7.03
CA THR A 243 -6.05 9.43 -5.84
C THR A 243 -4.56 9.10 -5.83
N VAL A 244 -4.15 8.09 -6.60
CA VAL A 244 -2.74 7.72 -6.75
C VAL A 244 -2.08 8.58 -7.82
N THR A 245 -1.42 9.66 -7.41
CA THR A 245 -0.90 10.72 -8.30
C THR A 245 0.07 10.20 -9.37
N TYR A 246 0.88 9.20 -9.04
CA TYR A 246 1.89 8.63 -9.94
C TYR A 246 1.55 7.20 -10.42
N ALA A 247 0.26 6.84 -10.42
CA ALA A 247 -0.20 5.60 -11.04
C ALA A 247 -0.28 5.72 -12.57
N ALA A 248 0.14 4.68 -13.27
CA ALA A 248 -0.10 4.53 -14.70
C ALA A 248 -1.60 4.33 -14.99
N PHE A 249 -2.03 4.67 -16.20
CA PHE A 249 -3.43 4.52 -16.59
C PHE A 249 -3.87 3.04 -16.53
N GLY A 250 -4.89 2.77 -15.71
CA GLY A 250 -5.46 1.44 -15.54
C GLY A 250 -4.70 0.52 -14.59
N TRP A 251 -3.66 1.02 -13.93
CA TRP A 251 -3.05 0.36 -12.78
C TRP A 251 -3.91 0.61 -11.53
N LEU A 252 -3.92 -0.36 -10.61
CA LEU A 252 -4.62 -0.28 -9.33
C LEU A 252 -3.64 -0.62 -8.19
N PRO A 253 -3.71 0.10 -7.05
CA PRO A 253 -2.88 -0.22 -5.90
C PRO A 253 -3.26 -1.57 -5.29
N SER A 254 -2.32 -2.22 -4.61
CA SER A 254 -2.52 -3.60 -4.14
C SER A 254 -3.69 -3.74 -3.16
N LYS A 255 -4.01 -2.66 -2.42
CA LYS A 255 -5.19 -2.58 -1.55
C LYS A 255 -6.50 -2.74 -2.32
N ASP A 256 -6.57 -2.37 -3.59
CA ASP A 256 -7.79 -2.37 -4.39
C ASP A 256 -7.86 -3.56 -5.35
N THR A 257 -6.72 -4.19 -5.66
CA THR A 257 -6.71 -5.39 -6.50
C THR A 257 -7.53 -6.52 -5.89
N SER A 258 -8.42 -7.13 -6.68
CA SER A 258 -9.39 -8.16 -6.24
C SER A 258 -10.32 -7.75 -5.08
N ALA A 259 -10.35 -6.46 -4.72
CA ALA A 259 -11.22 -5.95 -3.67
C ALA A 259 -12.69 -5.98 -4.12
N GLU A 260 -13.60 -6.06 -3.14
CA GLU A 260 -15.03 -5.98 -3.37
C GLU A 260 -15.47 -4.52 -3.48
N ALA A 261 -16.45 -4.24 -4.33
CA ALA A 261 -16.95 -2.89 -4.55
C ALA A 261 -18.45 -2.86 -4.80
N LEU A 262 -19.08 -1.73 -4.46
CA LEU A 262 -20.42 -1.38 -4.90
C LEU A 262 -20.34 -0.39 -6.06
N LEU A 263 -20.60 -0.88 -7.27
CA LEU A 263 -20.63 -0.08 -8.49
C LEU A 263 -21.92 0.74 -8.56
N LEU A 264 -21.78 2.06 -8.64
CA LEU A 264 -22.89 3.01 -8.70
C LEU A 264 -23.32 3.31 -10.14
N LYS A 265 -23.55 2.26 -10.95
CA LYS A 265 -24.03 2.40 -12.34
C LYS A 265 -25.52 2.74 -12.41
N THR A 266 -26.31 2.13 -11.55
CA THR A 266 -27.76 2.36 -11.41
C THR A 266 -28.11 2.57 -9.94
N ASP A 267 -29.35 2.96 -9.68
CA ASP A 267 -29.88 3.12 -8.33
C ASP A 267 -30.02 1.79 -7.56
N GLN A 268 -29.84 0.66 -8.23
CA GLN A 268 -29.78 -0.64 -7.55
C GLN A 268 -28.40 -0.89 -6.90
N GLY A 269 -27.35 -0.28 -7.44
CA GLY A 269 -25.98 -0.68 -7.16
C GLY A 269 -25.68 -2.09 -7.68
N GLU A 270 -24.40 -2.39 -7.91
CA GLU A 270 -23.96 -3.72 -8.31
C GLU A 270 -22.75 -4.12 -7.46
N LEU A 271 -22.89 -5.17 -6.64
CA LEU A 271 -21.74 -5.75 -5.96
C LEU A 271 -20.86 -6.46 -6.99
N THR A 272 -19.60 -6.09 -7.02
CA THR A 272 -18.63 -6.60 -8.00
C THR A 272 -17.25 -6.70 -7.37
N LYS A 273 -16.27 -7.16 -8.15
CA LYS A 273 -14.86 -7.23 -7.74
C LYS A 273 -13.98 -6.52 -8.75
N LEU A 274 -13.00 -5.80 -8.24
CA LEU A 274 -11.94 -5.22 -9.04
C LEU A 274 -11.09 -6.35 -9.66
N PRO A 275 -10.45 -6.12 -10.81
CA PRO A 275 -9.55 -7.10 -11.39
C PRO A 275 -8.38 -7.39 -10.44
N GLY A 276 -7.88 -8.61 -10.47
CA GLY A 276 -6.60 -8.93 -9.85
C GLY A 276 -5.44 -8.30 -10.63
N THR A 277 -4.30 -8.13 -9.96
CA THR A 277 -3.07 -7.72 -10.66
C THR A 277 -2.31 -8.93 -11.19
N SER A 278 -1.81 -8.83 -12.42
CA SER A 278 -0.76 -9.72 -12.95
C SER A 278 0.64 -9.16 -12.73
N GLU A 279 0.74 -7.87 -12.38
CA GLU A 279 2.00 -7.17 -12.21
C GLU A 279 2.55 -7.41 -10.81
N ILE A 280 3.81 -7.86 -10.77
CA ILE A 280 4.53 -8.13 -9.54
C ILE A 280 5.49 -6.96 -9.32
N SER A 281 5.17 -6.08 -8.37
CA SER A 281 6.08 -5.02 -7.92
C SER A 281 7.44 -5.63 -7.59
N THR A 282 8.48 -5.10 -8.23
CA THR A 282 9.84 -5.60 -8.13
C THR A 282 10.80 -4.43 -8.00
N THR A 283 11.70 -4.51 -7.02
CA THR A 283 12.84 -3.60 -6.90
C THR A 283 14.14 -4.31 -7.25
N LYS A 284 14.86 -3.81 -8.24
CA LYS A 284 16.15 -4.37 -8.68
C LYS A 284 17.30 -3.44 -8.29
N TYR A 285 18.32 -4.00 -7.67
CA TYR A 285 19.54 -3.33 -7.26
C TYR A 285 20.70 -3.85 -8.11
N ARG A 286 21.45 -2.94 -8.75
CA ARG A 286 22.73 -3.23 -9.39
C ARG A 286 23.79 -2.40 -8.67
N VAL A 287 24.70 -3.06 -7.96
CA VAL A 287 25.69 -2.38 -7.12
C VAL A 287 27.09 -2.80 -7.54
N ARG A 288 27.96 -1.83 -7.85
CA ARG A 288 29.39 -2.05 -7.98
C ARG A 288 30.08 -1.58 -6.71
N VAL A 289 30.92 -2.43 -6.14
CA VAL A 289 31.63 -2.19 -4.88
C VAL A 289 33.12 -2.06 -5.17
N LYS A 290 33.72 -0.96 -4.74
CA LYS A 290 35.16 -0.72 -4.76
C LYS A 290 35.70 -0.72 -3.34
N PRO A 291 36.25 -1.85 -2.85
CA PRO A 291 36.81 -1.92 -1.50
C PRO A 291 37.95 -0.92 -1.32
N ARG A 292 37.97 -0.25 -0.17
CA ARG A 292 39.06 0.66 0.23
C ARG A 292 39.71 0.18 1.53
N SER A 293 40.84 0.79 1.87
CA SER A 293 41.48 0.61 3.16
C SER A 293 40.60 1.10 4.31
N TYR A 294 40.91 0.67 5.54
CA TYR A 294 40.23 1.08 6.77
C TYR A 294 38.73 0.74 6.81
N GLY A 295 38.34 -0.36 6.18
CA GLY A 295 36.98 -0.91 6.30
C GLY A 295 35.91 -0.20 5.45
N LYS A 296 36.30 0.73 4.58
CA LYS A 296 35.39 1.50 3.72
C LYS A 296 35.23 0.86 2.34
N ALA A 297 34.15 1.20 1.65
CA ALA A 297 33.98 0.96 0.23
C ALA A 297 33.29 2.14 -0.45
N ASP A 298 33.63 2.36 -1.73
CA ASP A 298 32.87 3.24 -2.62
C ASP A 298 31.89 2.39 -3.43
N LEU A 299 30.64 2.83 -3.51
CA LEU A 299 29.55 2.13 -4.19
C LEU A 299 29.03 2.97 -5.35
N GLU A 300 28.85 2.32 -6.50
CA GLU A 300 28.01 2.83 -7.59
C GLU A 300 26.76 1.95 -7.62
N ALA A 301 25.61 2.51 -7.24
CA ALA A 301 24.36 1.79 -7.15
C ALA A 301 23.35 2.32 -8.17
N GLU A 302 22.64 1.41 -8.84
CA GLU A 302 21.49 1.70 -9.67
C GLU A 302 20.31 0.89 -9.12
N VAL A 303 19.22 1.58 -8.78
CA VAL A 303 18.01 0.97 -8.22
C VAL A 303 16.85 1.24 -9.17
N GLU A 304 16.27 0.17 -9.71
CA GLU A 304 15.14 0.18 -10.63
C GLU A 304 13.89 -0.27 -9.88
N TYR A 305 12.91 0.62 -9.75
CA TYR A 305 11.62 0.34 -9.12
C TYR A 305 10.55 0.14 -10.19
N SER A 306 9.68 -0.85 -10.00
CA SER A 306 8.53 -1.17 -10.86
C SER A 306 7.27 -1.44 -10.06
N GLY A 307 6.10 -1.32 -10.69
CA GLY A 307 4.80 -1.45 -10.04
C GLY A 307 4.64 -0.46 -8.89
N GLU A 308 4.04 -0.93 -7.79
CA GLU A 308 3.71 -0.11 -6.63
C GLU A 308 4.94 0.50 -5.94
N ASP A 309 6.08 -0.22 -5.91
CA ASP A 309 7.32 0.31 -5.33
C ASP A 309 7.80 1.57 -6.06
N ALA A 310 7.54 1.67 -7.38
CA ALA A 310 7.89 2.83 -8.19
C ALA A 310 6.93 4.00 -7.96
N THR A 311 5.66 3.69 -7.66
CA THR A 311 4.65 4.70 -7.33
C THR A 311 4.94 5.31 -5.97
N ASP A 312 5.15 4.47 -4.94
CA ASP A 312 5.50 4.92 -3.58
C ASP A 312 6.74 5.84 -3.60
N MET A 313 7.78 5.43 -4.34
CA MET A 313 9.00 6.22 -4.45
C MET A 313 8.79 7.55 -5.21
N ARG A 314 7.85 7.61 -6.17
CA ARG A 314 7.50 8.86 -6.83
C ARG A 314 6.72 9.80 -5.92
N ASP A 315 5.81 9.27 -5.10
CA ASP A 315 5.05 10.06 -4.12
C ASP A 315 6.00 10.81 -3.16
N ASP A 316 7.10 10.18 -2.76
CA ASP A 316 8.13 10.82 -1.93
C ASP A 316 9.04 11.78 -2.70
N LEU A 317 9.49 11.40 -3.90
CA LEU A 317 10.56 12.13 -4.60
C LEU A 317 10.05 13.22 -5.54
N ALA A 318 8.98 13.00 -6.28
CA ALA A 318 8.54 13.92 -7.32
C ALA A 318 8.10 15.31 -6.77
N PRO A 319 7.27 15.42 -5.71
CA PRO A 319 6.89 16.73 -5.17
C PRO A 319 8.01 17.38 -4.34
N ALA A 320 9.00 16.61 -3.90
CA ALA A 320 10.08 17.11 -3.05
C ALA A 320 11.03 18.05 -3.80
N ALA A 321 11.42 19.15 -3.15
CA ALA A 321 12.52 19.99 -3.61
C ALA A 321 13.86 19.25 -3.51
N GLU A 322 14.87 19.71 -4.25
CA GLU A 322 16.16 19.01 -4.36
C GLU A 322 16.85 18.73 -3.00
N ALA A 323 16.82 19.68 -2.06
CA ALA A 323 17.37 19.48 -0.72
C ALA A 323 16.63 18.40 0.09
N ALA A 324 15.30 18.29 -0.08
CA ALA A 324 14.50 17.26 0.55
C ALA A 324 14.75 15.88 -0.09
N ARG A 325 14.92 15.82 -1.43
CA ARG A 325 15.33 14.59 -2.14
C ARG A 325 16.69 14.08 -1.66
N ILE A 326 17.68 14.98 -1.53
CA ILE A 326 19.00 14.62 -0.98
C ILE A 326 18.86 14.04 0.42
N SER A 327 18.09 14.70 1.29
CA SER A 327 17.88 14.24 2.67
C SER A 327 17.18 12.88 2.73
N TYR A 328 16.14 12.68 1.91
CA TYR A 328 15.43 11.40 1.80
C TYR A 328 16.37 10.28 1.36
N LEU A 329 17.10 10.46 0.27
CA LEU A 329 18.02 9.45 -0.26
C LEU A 329 19.18 9.18 0.69
N GLN A 330 19.67 10.21 1.40
CA GLN A 330 20.69 10.05 2.44
C GLN A 330 20.18 9.21 3.62
N THR A 331 18.94 9.42 4.07
CA THR A 331 18.31 8.58 5.10
C THR A 331 18.14 7.15 4.60
N TRP A 332 17.61 6.98 3.38
CA TRP A 332 17.39 5.68 2.75
C TRP A 332 18.67 4.83 2.66
N VAL A 333 19.82 5.44 2.33
CA VAL A 333 21.11 4.72 2.30
C VAL A 333 21.65 4.45 3.70
N ALA A 334 21.45 5.37 4.65
CA ALA A 334 21.95 5.23 6.03
C ALA A 334 21.19 4.16 6.81
N GLU A 335 19.90 3.97 6.56
CA GLU A 335 19.08 2.89 7.15
C GLU A 335 19.54 1.51 6.69
N ARG A 336 19.94 1.39 5.41
CA ARG A 336 20.45 0.14 4.82
C ARG A 336 21.89 -0.12 5.20
N ARG A 337 22.68 0.94 5.33
CA ARG A 337 24.09 0.91 5.71
C ARG A 337 24.40 2.01 6.70
N PRO A 338 24.39 1.70 8.02
CA PRO A 338 24.70 2.67 9.05
C PRO A 338 26.01 3.40 8.80
N GLY A 339 25.95 4.73 8.79
CA GLY A 339 27.10 5.60 8.51
C GLY A 339 27.45 5.80 7.03
N ALA A 340 26.68 5.22 6.10
CA ALA A 340 26.87 5.49 4.67
C ALA A 340 26.49 6.94 4.32
N ALA A 341 27.23 7.52 3.38
CA ALA A 341 27.07 8.89 2.92
C ALA A 341 26.79 8.90 1.41
N LEU A 342 25.67 9.52 1.03
CA LEU A 342 25.34 9.82 -0.36
C LEU A 342 26.29 10.92 -0.87
N ARG A 343 27.00 10.65 -1.97
CA ARG A 343 27.94 11.58 -2.59
C ARG A 343 27.34 12.29 -3.79
N ALA A 344 26.60 11.54 -4.61
CA ALA A 344 25.92 12.05 -5.79
C ALA A 344 24.73 11.14 -6.10
N TYR A 345 23.73 11.67 -6.81
CA TYR A 345 22.61 10.88 -7.29
C TYR A 345 22.05 11.44 -8.61
N THR A 346 21.28 10.62 -9.32
CA THR A 346 20.48 11.01 -10.47
C THR A 346 19.21 10.18 -10.48
N ILE A 347 18.09 10.78 -10.85
CA ILE A 347 16.80 10.10 -10.97
C ILE A 347 16.35 10.20 -12.44
N GLU A 348 16.02 9.07 -13.04
CA GLU A 348 15.46 9.00 -14.40
C GLU A 348 14.02 8.49 -14.34
N ASN A 349 13.18 8.95 -15.26
CA ASN A 349 11.74 8.62 -15.37
C ASN A 349 10.90 9.02 -14.13
N LEU A 350 11.30 10.06 -13.41
CA LEU A 350 10.57 10.54 -12.22
C LEU A 350 9.10 10.88 -12.54
N ASP A 351 8.87 11.62 -13.63
CA ASP A 351 7.52 12.04 -14.05
C ASP A 351 6.84 11.10 -15.06
N ASP A 352 7.56 10.10 -15.57
CA ASP A 352 7.11 9.14 -16.58
C ASP A 352 6.64 7.85 -15.90
N VAL A 353 5.35 7.80 -15.58
CA VAL A 353 4.70 6.71 -14.83
C VAL A 353 4.58 5.41 -15.64
N ASP A 354 4.72 5.48 -16.96
CA ASP A 354 4.64 4.32 -17.85
C ASP A 354 6.00 3.57 -17.97
N LYS A 355 7.05 4.09 -17.32
CA LYS A 355 8.39 3.48 -17.26
C LYS A 355 8.80 3.14 -15.81
N PRO A 356 9.70 2.17 -15.61
CA PRO A 356 10.35 1.98 -14.31
C PRO A 356 11.08 3.25 -13.85
N LEU A 357 11.02 3.53 -12.55
CA LEU A 357 11.78 4.61 -11.92
C LEU A 357 13.23 4.14 -11.69
N LEU A 358 14.21 4.94 -12.09
CA LEU A 358 15.62 4.60 -11.93
C LEU A 358 16.31 5.62 -11.02
N VAL A 359 16.91 5.15 -9.93
CA VAL A 359 17.71 5.97 -9.01
C VAL A 359 19.16 5.49 -9.04
N LYS A 360 20.04 6.34 -9.55
CA LYS A 360 21.49 6.11 -9.58
C LYS A 360 22.14 6.87 -8.45
N MET A 361 23.06 6.24 -7.72
CA MET A 361 23.72 6.81 -6.55
C MET A 361 25.21 6.47 -6.51
N SER A 362 26.02 7.44 -6.09
CA SER A 362 27.37 7.22 -5.61
C SER A 362 27.37 7.33 -4.08
N ILE A 363 27.84 6.30 -3.40
CA ILE A 363 27.74 6.18 -1.94
C ILE A 363 29.12 5.84 -1.37
N GLU A 364 29.55 6.54 -0.33
CA GLU A 364 30.65 6.08 0.53
C GLU A 364 30.04 5.27 1.68
N SER A 365 30.46 4.03 1.88
CA SER A 365 29.92 3.18 2.94
C SER A 365 31.03 2.62 3.84
N PRO A 366 30.99 2.88 5.16
CA PRO A 366 31.87 2.24 6.13
C PRO A 366 31.37 0.84 6.48
N GLY A 367 32.26 -0.01 7.03
CA GLY A 367 31.89 -1.30 7.62
C GLY A 367 31.54 -2.41 6.61
N LEU A 368 31.75 -2.18 5.31
CA LEU A 368 31.56 -3.19 4.26
C LEU A 368 32.78 -4.07 4.03
N VAL A 369 33.95 -3.61 4.50
CA VAL A 369 35.23 -4.29 4.33
C VAL A 369 35.77 -4.67 5.70
N THR A 370 36.17 -5.94 5.87
CA THR A 370 36.85 -6.44 7.07
C THR A 370 38.20 -7.00 6.66
N THR A 371 39.27 -6.65 7.37
CA THR A 371 40.63 -7.14 7.11
C THR A 371 41.10 -8.05 8.24
N ALA A 372 41.57 -9.25 7.92
CA ALA A 372 42.10 -10.21 8.90
C ALA A 372 43.22 -11.05 8.27
N GLU A 373 44.39 -11.11 8.90
CA GLU A 373 45.49 -12.02 8.51
C GLU A 373 45.86 -12.01 7.00
N GLY A 374 45.85 -10.83 6.37
CA GLY A 374 46.15 -10.69 4.93
C GLY A 374 44.96 -10.97 4.00
N LEU A 375 43.79 -11.30 4.55
CA LEU A 375 42.51 -11.37 3.83
C LEU A 375 41.76 -10.04 3.88
N VAL A 376 41.09 -9.73 2.77
CA VAL A 376 40.08 -8.67 2.68
C VAL A 376 38.74 -9.33 2.42
N MET A 377 37.80 -9.17 3.35
CA MET A 377 36.45 -9.72 3.27
C MET A 377 35.45 -8.60 2.98
N VAL A 378 34.60 -8.80 1.99
CA VAL A 378 33.58 -7.84 1.55
C VAL A 378 32.21 -8.50 1.58
N ARG A 379 31.18 -7.84 2.11
CA ARG A 379 29.83 -8.42 2.15
C ARG A 379 29.29 -8.72 0.74
N GLY A 380 28.64 -9.87 0.58
CA GLY A 380 28.04 -10.29 -0.70
C GLY A 380 26.69 -9.63 -1.01
N CYS A 381 25.99 -9.16 0.02
CA CYS A 381 24.76 -8.37 -0.08
C CYS A 381 25.04 -6.93 0.39
N ILE A 382 24.49 -5.91 -0.29
CA ILE A 382 24.76 -4.50 -0.03
C ILE A 382 23.52 -3.65 0.30
N LEU A 383 22.42 -3.62 -0.45
CA LEU A 383 21.33 -2.65 -0.23
C LEU A 383 19.97 -3.27 0.14
N SER A 384 19.77 -4.56 -0.15
CA SER A 384 18.49 -5.28 0.05
C SER A 384 18.51 -6.29 1.21
N CYS A 385 19.52 -6.19 2.06
CA CYS A 385 19.88 -7.20 3.06
C CYS A 385 19.03 -7.14 4.32
N GLN A 386 18.90 -8.27 5.01
CA GLN A 386 18.32 -8.35 6.33
C GLN A 386 19.41 -8.40 7.40
N GLU A 387 19.50 -7.37 8.23
CA GLU A 387 20.46 -7.34 9.35
C GLU A 387 19.92 -8.04 10.61
N SER A 388 18.61 -8.27 10.70
CA SER A 388 17.97 -8.97 11.81
C SER A 388 16.68 -9.66 11.36
N ASN A 389 16.19 -10.60 12.17
CA ASN A 389 14.91 -11.26 11.88
C ASN A 389 13.76 -10.29 12.19
N PRO A 390 12.95 -9.87 11.20
CA PRO A 390 11.90 -8.89 11.41
C PRO A 390 10.66 -9.49 12.08
N ILE A 391 10.55 -10.82 12.14
CA ILE A 391 9.44 -11.49 12.80
C ILE A 391 9.73 -11.52 14.30
N SER A 392 8.75 -11.19 15.13
CA SER A 392 8.87 -11.26 16.60
C SER A 392 8.98 -12.71 17.08
N SER A 393 9.70 -12.92 18.19
CA SER A 393 9.84 -14.23 18.86
C SER A 393 8.68 -14.55 19.80
N GLY A 394 7.87 -13.55 20.17
CA GLY A 394 6.64 -13.77 20.93
C GLY A 394 5.60 -14.52 20.11
N THR A 395 4.75 -15.31 20.75
CA THR A 395 3.67 -16.07 20.08
C THR A 395 2.82 -15.15 19.22
N ARG A 396 2.71 -15.50 17.93
CA ARG A 396 1.91 -14.76 16.95
C ARG A 396 0.42 -15.00 17.18
N GLN A 397 -0.35 -13.93 17.19
CA GLN A 397 -1.80 -14.00 17.40
C GLN A 397 -2.58 -14.08 16.09
N TYR A 398 -2.10 -13.39 15.06
CA TYR A 398 -2.84 -13.21 13.81
C TYR A 398 -2.15 -13.93 12.63
N PRO A 399 -2.89 -14.29 11.57
CA PRO A 399 -2.26 -14.81 10.37
C PRO A 399 -1.28 -13.78 9.77
N PHE A 400 -0.38 -14.24 8.91
CA PHE A 400 0.39 -13.37 8.05
C PHE A 400 -0.48 -12.97 6.87
N PHE A 401 -0.56 -11.68 6.60
CA PHE A 401 -1.30 -11.08 5.50
C PHE A 401 -0.37 -10.15 4.72
N LEU A 402 -0.03 -10.55 3.50
CA LEU A 402 0.71 -9.72 2.57
C LEU A 402 -0.28 -8.95 1.71
N MET A 403 -0.33 -7.63 1.92
CA MET A 403 -1.10 -6.71 1.08
C MET A 403 -0.65 -6.84 -0.38
N ARG A 404 0.67 -6.83 -0.58
CA ARG A 404 1.32 -7.02 -1.88
C ARG A 404 2.45 -8.03 -1.79
N GLY A 405 2.76 -8.63 -2.93
CA GLY A 405 3.95 -9.48 -3.03
C GLY A 405 5.22 -8.64 -2.84
N LEU A 406 6.20 -9.19 -2.14
CA LEU A 406 7.51 -8.57 -1.94
C LEU A 406 8.50 -9.24 -2.87
N ASN A 407 9.13 -8.49 -3.78
CA ASN A 407 10.12 -9.05 -4.69
C ASN A 407 11.30 -8.09 -4.80
N SER A 408 12.49 -8.59 -4.48
CA SER A 408 13.73 -7.85 -4.66
C SER A 408 14.81 -8.71 -5.30
N GLU A 409 15.58 -8.09 -6.17
CA GLU A 409 16.72 -8.69 -6.85
C GLU A 409 17.92 -7.79 -6.65
N GLU A 410 19.05 -8.34 -6.23
CA GLU A 410 20.28 -7.59 -6.08
C GLU A 410 21.42 -8.32 -6.78
N THR A 411 22.10 -7.61 -7.67
CA THR A 411 23.37 -8.03 -8.25
C THR A 411 24.46 -7.10 -7.73
N VAL A 412 25.43 -7.69 -7.04
CA VAL A 412 26.61 -7.00 -6.51
C VAL A 412 27.82 -7.43 -7.31
N LEU A 413 28.57 -6.48 -7.89
CA LEU A 413 29.86 -6.70 -8.50
C LEU A 413 30.94 -6.12 -7.59
N ILE A 414 31.74 -6.98 -6.97
CA ILE A 414 32.84 -6.60 -6.09
C ILE A 414 34.13 -6.58 -6.90
N GLU A 415 34.74 -5.41 -7.03
CA GLU A 415 36.07 -5.27 -7.63
C GLU A 415 37.13 -5.84 -6.68
N PRO A 416 38.16 -6.54 -7.22
CA PRO A 416 39.22 -7.03 -6.37
C PRO A 416 39.99 -5.85 -5.79
N PRO A 417 40.34 -5.89 -4.49
CA PRO A 417 41.33 -4.98 -3.94
C PRO A 417 42.64 -5.07 -4.74
N LYS A 418 43.41 -3.98 -4.74
CA LYS A 418 44.68 -3.92 -5.49
C LYS A 418 45.58 -5.12 -5.15
N ASP A 419 46.10 -5.76 -6.19
CA ASP A 419 47.02 -6.90 -6.13
C ASP A 419 46.45 -8.16 -5.43
N MET A 420 45.12 -8.25 -5.26
CA MET A 420 44.44 -9.38 -4.64
C MET A 420 43.57 -10.17 -5.61
N LYS A 421 43.38 -11.46 -5.33
CA LYS A 421 42.47 -12.36 -6.04
C LYS A 421 41.43 -12.96 -5.09
N PRO A 422 40.24 -13.34 -5.57
CA PRO A 422 39.28 -14.08 -4.75
C PRO A 422 39.91 -15.35 -4.17
N SER A 423 39.71 -15.58 -2.89
CA SER A 423 40.26 -16.74 -2.15
C SER A 423 39.18 -17.58 -1.46
N GLY A 424 38.02 -16.99 -1.18
CA GLY A 424 36.89 -17.68 -0.58
C GLY A 424 35.57 -17.03 -0.96
N MET A 425 34.55 -17.85 -1.17
CA MET A 425 33.20 -17.41 -1.50
C MET A 425 32.20 -18.06 -0.55
N PRO A 426 31.08 -17.38 -0.26
CA PRO A 426 30.02 -18.01 0.48
C PRO A 426 29.40 -19.15 -0.33
N ALA A 427 29.04 -20.22 0.36
CA ALA A 427 28.25 -21.28 -0.25
C ALA A 427 26.91 -20.72 -0.74
N PRO A 428 26.36 -21.19 -1.87
CA PRO A 428 25.04 -20.78 -2.31
C PRO A 428 23.99 -21.09 -1.23
N ALA A 429 23.11 -20.13 -0.97
CA ALA A 429 21.99 -20.27 -0.05
C ALA A 429 20.69 -20.38 -0.83
N VAL A 430 19.87 -21.37 -0.49
CA VAL A 430 18.48 -21.49 -0.95
C VAL A 430 17.60 -21.69 0.27
N VAL A 431 16.76 -20.70 0.55
CA VAL A 431 15.87 -20.69 1.71
C VAL A 431 14.44 -20.63 1.22
N ARG A 432 13.55 -21.43 1.82
CA ARG A 432 12.13 -21.48 1.49
C ARG A 432 11.30 -21.58 2.77
N SER A 433 10.12 -20.98 2.73
CA SER A 433 9.09 -21.08 3.75
C SER A 433 7.71 -21.12 3.10
N GLU A 434 6.68 -21.18 3.92
CA GLU A 434 5.30 -21.04 3.44
C GLU A 434 5.01 -19.68 2.80
N ILE A 435 5.68 -18.59 3.22
CA ILE A 435 5.39 -17.23 2.75
C ILE A 435 6.24 -16.80 1.55
N GLY A 436 7.47 -17.32 1.44
CA GLY A 436 8.42 -16.88 0.43
C GLY A 436 9.72 -17.68 0.37
N SER A 437 10.67 -17.17 -0.40
CA SER A 437 11.97 -17.79 -0.63
C SER A 437 13.07 -16.76 -0.89
N LEU A 438 14.30 -17.18 -0.62
CA LEU A 438 15.52 -16.45 -0.98
C LEU A 438 16.53 -17.38 -1.67
N THR A 439 17.20 -16.85 -2.70
CA THR A 439 18.42 -17.45 -3.26
C THR A 439 19.56 -16.45 -3.18
N LEU A 440 20.76 -16.90 -2.78
CA LEU A 440 21.99 -16.12 -2.83
C LEU A 440 23.12 -16.99 -3.38
N SER A 441 23.90 -16.46 -4.33
CA SER A 441 25.07 -17.13 -4.88
C SER A 441 26.12 -16.12 -5.31
N CYS A 442 27.40 -16.43 -5.07
CA CYS A 442 28.53 -15.63 -5.54
C CYS A 442 29.41 -16.45 -6.49
N MET A 443 29.90 -15.80 -7.53
CA MET A 443 30.76 -16.43 -8.55
C MET A 443 31.87 -15.47 -8.97
N SER A 444 33.08 -16.01 -9.19
CA SER A 444 34.17 -15.24 -9.81
C SER A 444 33.78 -14.78 -11.20
N GLN A 445 34.31 -13.65 -11.61
CA GLN A 445 34.20 -13.09 -12.95
C GLN A 445 35.60 -12.90 -13.55
N ASP A 446 35.66 -12.64 -14.85
CA ASP A 446 36.91 -12.27 -15.51
C ASP A 446 37.53 -11.03 -14.86
N GLY A 447 38.86 -11.00 -14.79
CA GLY A 447 39.60 -9.90 -14.15
C GLY A 447 39.60 -9.93 -12.61
N GLY A 448 39.18 -11.02 -11.98
CA GLY A 448 39.26 -11.21 -10.52
C GLY A 448 38.14 -10.55 -9.71
N ALA A 449 37.16 -9.95 -10.38
CA ALA A 449 35.95 -9.47 -9.72
C ALA A 449 35.06 -10.65 -9.25
N THR A 450 34.16 -10.40 -8.31
CA THR A 450 33.18 -11.38 -7.86
C THR A 450 31.77 -10.82 -8.01
N ARG A 451 30.88 -11.60 -8.62
CA ARG A 451 29.46 -11.27 -8.76
C ARG A 451 28.66 -12.07 -7.74
N CYS A 452 27.95 -11.39 -6.85
CA CYS A 452 26.93 -11.97 -5.98
C CYS A 452 25.54 -11.63 -6.50
N ALA A 453 24.66 -12.62 -6.58
CA ALA A 453 23.27 -12.46 -6.98
C ALA A 453 22.37 -12.94 -5.83
N ARG A 454 21.43 -12.08 -5.44
CA ARG A 454 20.45 -12.32 -4.38
C ARG A 454 19.05 -12.06 -4.93
N GLN A 455 18.11 -12.97 -4.67
CA GLN A 455 16.71 -12.79 -5.04
C GLN A 455 15.82 -13.20 -3.85
N PHE A 456 14.93 -12.31 -3.45
CA PHE A 456 13.90 -12.56 -2.44
C PHE A 456 12.52 -12.42 -3.09
N ALA A 457 11.63 -13.36 -2.80
CA ALA A 457 10.24 -13.31 -3.25
C ALA A 457 9.30 -13.85 -2.18
N ALA A 458 8.26 -13.10 -1.85
CA ALA A 458 7.15 -13.53 -1.00
C ALA A 458 5.83 -13.16 -1.69
N ARG A 459 4.99 -14.16 -1.96
CA ARG A 459 3.82 -13.99 -2.87
C ARG A 459 2.51 -14.54 -2.31
N LYS A 460 2.54 -15.33 -1.23
CA LYS A 460 1.30 -15.84 -0.63
C LYS A 460 0.66 -14.73 0.20
N SER A 461 -0.54 -14.31 -0.22
CA SER A 461 -1.28 -13.22 0.42
C SER A 461 -1.71 -13.54 1.85
N ALA A 462 -1.92 -14.81 2.19
CA ALA A 462 -2.30 -15.23 3.54
C ALA A 462 -1.58 -16.53 3.95
N VAL A 463 -1.05 -16.55 5.18
CA VAL A 463 -0.46 -17.75 5.81
C VAL A 463 -0.91 -17.83 7.28
N PRO A 464 -1.30 -19.01 7.81
CA PRO A 464 -1.74 -19.14 9.21
C PRO A 464 -0.70 -18.70 10.24
N ALA A 465 -1.15 -18.26 11.42
CA ALA A 465 -0.27 -17.88 12.54
C ALA A 465 0.67 -19.03 12.97
N SER A 466 0.23 -20.29 12.83
CA SER A 466 1.00 -21.49 13.13
C SER A 466 2.27 -21.64 12.30
N ALA A 467 2.36 -20.97 11.14
CA ALA A 467 3.56 -20.98 10.30
C ALA A 467 4.69 -20.08 10.84
N GLN A 468 4.49 -19.37 11.95
CA GLN A 468 5.48 -18.45 12.53
C GLN A 468 6.87 -19.08 12.66
N GLY A 469 6.96 -20.32 13.19
CA GLY A 469 8.24 -21.01 13.36
C GLY A 469 8.98 -21.22 12.04
N ASN A 470 8.26 -21.63 10.99
CA ASN A 470 8.81 -21.85 9.65
C ASN A 470 9.29 -20.52 9.01
N ILE A 471 8.50 -19.45 9.14
CA ILE A 471 8.82 -18.14 8.56
C ILE A 471 9.99 -17.50 9.31
N ARG A 472 10.02 -17.59 10.65
CA ARG A 472 11.15 -17.12 11.46
C ARG A 472 12.45 -17.82 11.05
N ALA A 473 12.42 -19.15 10.95
CA ALA A 473 13.59 -19.94 10.54
C ALA A 473 14.10 -19.56 9.13
N MET A 474 13.20 -19.17 8.21
CA MET A 474 13.61 -18.60 6.93
C MET A 474 14.34 -17.27 7.12
N TYR A 475 13.79 -16.32 7.86
CA TYR A 475 14.45 -15.02 8.08
C TYR A 475 15.77 -15.16 8.84
N ASP A 476 15.90 -16.08 9.80
CA ASP A 476 17.18 -16.37 10.47
C ASP A 476 18.25 -16.79 9.44
N LYS A 477 17.91 -17.72 8.53
CA LYS A 477 18.80 -18.14 7.44
C LYS A 477 19.07 -17.04 6.42
N ILE A 478 18.11 -16.16 6.16
CA ILE A 478 18.32 -14.99 5.30
C ILE A 478 19.33 -14.04 5.94
N VAL A 479 19.21 -13.77 7.24
CA VAL A 479 20.17 -12.92 7.97
C VAL A 479 21.57 -13.55 7.95
N GLU A 480 21.67 -14.86 8.15
CA GLU A 480 22.95 -15.59 8.02
C GLU A 480 23.55 -15.43 6.61
N ALA A 481 22.75 -15.68 5.56
CA ALA A 481 23.18 -15.57 4.16
C ALA A 481 23.59 -14.14 3.79
N ASP A 482 22.83 -13.13 4.22
CA ASP A 482 23.04 -11.72 3.90
C ASP A 482 24.28 -11.12 4.62
N ARG A 483 24.73 -11.76 5.71
CA ARG A 483 25.97 -11.39 6.42
C ARG A 483 27.22 -12.08 5.87
N THR A 484 27.08 -12.98 4.92
CA THR A 484 28.23 -13.66 4.33
C THR A 484 29.14 -12.72 3.54
N THR A 485 30.41 -13.08 3.46
CA THR A 485 31.46 -12.28 2.82
C THR A 485 32.18 -13.06 1.73
N VAL A 486 32.65 -12.32 0.72
CA VAL A 486 33.64 -12.78 -0.27
C VAL A 486 35.02 -12.40 0.25
N ALA A 487 35.93 -13.36 0.31
CA ALA A 487 37.30 -13.16 0.74
C ALA A 487 38.24 -13.00 -0.46
N PHE A 488 39.17 -12.07 -0.35
CA PHE A 488 40.26 -11.81 -1.27
C PHE A 488 41.58 -11.95 -0.52
N GLN A 489 42.61 -12.46 -1.20
CA GLN A 489 43.97 -12.60 -0.66
C GLN A 489 44.99 -12.07 -1.66
N ALA A 490 46.20 -11.77 -1.18
CA ALA A 490 47.30 -11.37 -2.05
C ALA A 490 47.48 -12.37 -3.20
N SER A 491 47.60 -11.86 -4.41
CA SER A 491 48.04 -12.67 -5.54
C SER A 491 49.48 -13.09 -5.23
N GLU A 492 49.77 -14.38 -5.21
CA GLU A 492 51.15 -14.85 -5.13
C GLU A 492 51.91 -14.27 -6.34
N GLY A 493 52.71 -13.24 -6.09
CA GLY A 493 53.69 -12.79 -7.05
C GLY A 493 54.78 -13.84 -7.13
N GLU A 494 55.17 -14.22 -8.35
CA GLU A 494 56.40 -14.96 -8.64
C GLU A 494 57.50 -14.47 -7.70
N SER A 495 57.99 -15.35 -6.83
CA SER A 495 59.24 -15.10 -6.16
C SER A 495 60.25 -14.83 -7.28
N THR A 496 60.78 -13.62 -7.36
CA THR A 496 62.08 -13.40 -8.00
C THR A 496 63.13 -14.10 -7.14
N ALA A 497 63.11 -15.43 -7.19
CA ALA A 497 64.25 -16.27 -6.88
C ALA A 497 65.24 -16.08 -8.03
N GLY A 498 66.13 -15.12 -7.88
CA GLY A 498 67.09 -14.74 -8.91
C GLY A 498 68.28 -14.00 -8.34
N ARG A 499 69.08 -14.76 -7.59
CA ARG A 499 70.52 -14.62 -7.26
C ARG A 499 71.18 -13.26 -7.29
#